data_AF-A0A1M7LP26-F1
#
_entry.id   AF-A0A1M7LP26-F1
#
_cell.length_a   1.000
_cell.length_b   1.000
_cell.length_c   1.000
_cell.angle_alpha   90.00
_cell.angle_beta   90.00
_cell.angle_gamma   90.00
#
_symmetry.space_group_name_H-M   'P 1'
#
loop_
_entity.id
_entity.type
_entity.pdbx_description
1 polymer ?
#
loop_
_entity_poly.entity_id
_entity_poly.type
_entity_poly.pdbx_seq_one_letter_code
_entity_poly.pdbx_strand_id
1 'polypeptide(L)' 'MNVFLGLKTSPELLSKLKQTVGRKSSAAEILEQRVSFVFGSLKPGSGITRERVRQILLEHDGRVDKT' A
#
# COMPACT_ATOMS: atom_id res chain seq x y z
N MET A 1 -20.29 -9.56 -23.03
CA MET A 1 -20.02 -10.95 -22.59
C MET A 1 -19.42 -10.90 -21.18
N ASN A 2 -20.13 -11.39 -20.17
CA ASN A 2 -19.59 -11.54 -18.81
C ASN A 2 -19.00 -12.95 -18.69
N VAL A 3 -17.68 -13.07 -18.66
CA VAL A 3 -17.00 -14.34 -18.38
C VAL A 3 -17.18 -14.65 -16.89
N PHE A 4 -18.01 -15.64 -16.57
CA PHE A 4 -18.26 -16.08 -15.20
C PHE A 4 -17.22 -17.14 -14.82
N LEU A 5 -16.11 -16.72 -14.21
CA LEU A 5 -14.93 -17.58 -13.96
C LEU A 5 -15.10 -18.65 -12.85
N GLY A 6 -16.31 -18.94 -12.38
CA GLY A 6 -16.54 -19.95 -11.32
C GLY A 6 -15.73 -19.74 -10.04
N LEU A 7 -15.17 -18.55 -9.84
CA LEU A 7 -14.33 -18.23 -8.71
C LEU A 7 -15.24 -18.18 -7.47
N LYS A 8 -14.90 -18.96 -6.43
CA LYS A 8 -15.50 -18.84 -5.10
C LYS A 8 -15.01 -17.52 -4.46
N THR A 9 -15.43 -16.39 -5.00
CA THR A 9 -15.09 -15.09 -4.46
C THR A 9 -15.93 -14.84 -3.22
N SER A 10 -15.29 -14.48 -2.11
CA SER A 10 -16.01 -14.03 -0.91
C SER A 10 -16.95 -12.87 -1.28
N PRO A 11 -18.27 -12.98 -1.03
CA PRO A 11 -19.22 -11.89 -1.33
C PRO A 11 -18.84 -10.58 -0.64
N GLU A 12 -18.26 -10.66 0.56
CA GLU A 12 -17.77 -9.52 1.32
C GLU A 12 -16.59 -8.85 0.63
N LEU A 13 -15.64 -9.64 0.11
CA LEU A 13 -14.50 -9.12 -0.65
C LEU A 13 -14.98 -8.42 -1.93
N LEU A 14 -15.90 -9.04 -2.67
CA LEU A 14 -16.45 -8.46 -3.90
C LEU A 14 -17.20 -7.15 -3.61
N SER A 15 -17.99 -7.10 -2.54
CA SER A 15 -18.70 -5.90 -2.11
C SER A 15 -17.72 -4.76 -1.81
N LYS A 16 -16.67 -5.02 -1.03
CA LYS A 16 -15.64 -4.02 -0.72
C LYS A 16 -14.91 -3.53 -1.97
N LEU A 17 -14.52 -4.43 -2.88
CA LEU A 17 -13.87 -4.06 -4.14
C LEU A 17 -14.75 -3.17 -5.02
N LYS A 18 -16.06 -3.45 -5.08
CA LYS A 18 -17.02 -2.60 -5.81
C LYS A 18 -17.19 -1.24 -5.16
N GLN A 19 -17.21 -1.16 -3.84
CA GLN A 19 -17.32 0.12 -3.11
C GLN A 19 -16.07 1.00 -3.25
N THR A 20 -14.90 0.39 -3.42
CA THR A 20 -13.63 1.12 -3.59
C THR A 20 -13.30 1.42 -5.05
N VAL A 21 -14.03 0.83 -6.00
CA VAL A 21 -13.85 1.08 -7.44
C VAL A 21 -14.04 2.57 -7.73
N GLY A 22 -13.05 3.18 -8.37
CA GLY A 22 -13.06 4.61 -8.70
C GLY A 22 -12.62 5.56 -7.57
N ARG A 23 -12.42 5.06 -6.34
CA ARG A 23 -11.87 5.87 -5.25
C ARG A 23 -10.37 6.09 -5.47
N LYS A 24 -9.94 7.36 -5.51
CA LYS A 24 -8.51 7.70 -5.49
C LYS A 24 -7.93 7.46 -4.10
N SER A 25 -6.75 6.85 -4.04
CA SER A 25 -6.00 6.73 -2.78
C SER A 25 -5.63 8.11 -2.25
N SER A 26 -5.76 8.29 -0.94
CA SER A 26 -5.26 9.46 -0.23
C SER A 26 -3.73 9.46 -0.17
N ALA A 27 -3.13 10.62 0.14
CA ALA A 27 -1.68 10.73 0.28
C ALA A 27 -1.10 9.80 1.37
N ALA A 28 -1.84 9.57 2.46
CA ALA A 28 -1.43 8.65 3.52
C ALA A 28 -1.45 7.19 3.06
N GLU A 29 -2.48 6.80 2.29
CA GLU A 29 -2.57 5.45 1.73
C GLU A 29 -1.47 5.18 0.70
N ILE A 30 -1.15 6.18 -0.14
CA ILE A 30 -0.04 6.09 -1.10
C ILE A 30 1.30 5.93 -0.35
N LEU A 31 1.51 6.68 0.73
CA LEU A 31 2.71 6.54 1.56
C LEU A 31 2.81 5.13 2.15
N GLU A 32 1.73 4.61 2.73
CA GLU A 32 1.72 3.25 3.30
C GLU A 32 1.93 2.15 2.25
N GLN A 33 1.42 2.34 1.03
CA GLN A 33 1.69 1.44 -0.09
C GLN A 33 3.18 1.43 -0.46
N ARG A 34 3.81 2.61 -0.54
CA ARG A 34 5.25 2.74 -0.82
C ARG A 34 6.10 2.13 0.30
N VAL A 35 5.76 2.39 1.56
CA VAL A 35 6.41 1.77 2.73
C VAL A 35 6.33 0.25 2.63
N SER A 36 5.14 -0.28 2.36
CA SER A 36 4.92 -1.74 2.25
C SER A 36 5.74 -2.35 1.12
N PHE A 37 5.77 -1.71 -0.04
CA PHE A 37 6.51 -2.17 -1.21
C PHE A 37 8.01 -2.22 -0.93
N VAL A 38 8.58 -1.11 -0.45
CA VAL A 38 10.02 -1.03 -0.15
C VAL A 38 10.38 -2.02 0.94
N PHE A 39 9.65 -2.04 2.06
CA PHE A 39 9.92 -2.96 3.16
C PHE A 39 9.86 -4.43 2.73
N GLY A 40 8.88 -4.81 1.91
CA GLY A 40 8.74 -6.17 1.38
C GLY A 40 9.85 -6.56 0.39
N SER A 41 10.56 -5.60 -0.20
CA SER A 41 11.70 -5.85 -1.09
C SER A 41 13.03 -6.05 -0.35
N LEU A 42 13.08 -5.77 0.96
CA LEU A 42 14.30 -5.90 1.75
C LEU A 42 14.64 -7.36 2.01
N LYS A 43 15.95 -7.65 2.11
CA LYS A 43 16.41 -8.98 2.50
C LYS A 43 15.90 -9.32 3.92
N PRO A 44 15.45 -10.57 4.15
CA PRO A 44 15.21 -11.06 5.50
C PRO A 44 16.46 -10.84 6.36
N GLY A 45 16.30 -10.25 7.55
CA GLY A 45 17.42 -9.94 8.45
C GLY A 45 18.20 -8.66 8.13
N SER A 46 17.71 -7.78 7.26
CA SER A 46 18.33 -6.47 6.97
C SER A 46 18.49 -5.54 8.19
N GLY A 47 17.83 -5.82 9.31
CA GLY A 47 17.81 -4.97 10.50
C GLY A 47 17.03 -3.67 10.33
N ILE A 48 16.53 -3.37 9.12
CA ILE A 48 15.74 -2.19 8.82
C ILE A 48 14.29 -2.43 9.25
N THR A 49 13.73 -1.50 10.02
CA THR A 49 12.33 -1.53 10.45
C THR A 49 11.42 -0.84 9.44
N ARG A 50 10.13 -1.15 9.52
CA ARG A 50 9.10 -0.51 8.69
C ARG A 50 9.03 1.00 8.96
N GLU A 51 9.20 1.41 10.21
CA GLU A 51 9.23 2.80 10.63
C GLU A 51 10.44 3.54 10.04
N ARG A 52 11.59 2.88 9.98
CA ARG A 52 12.78 3.46 9.36
C ARG A 52 12.59 3.67 7.86
N VAL A 53 11.95 2.73 7.16
CA VAL A 53 11.55 2.90 5.75
C VAL A 53 10.61 4.10 5.59
N ARG A 54 9.63 4.26 6.47
CA ARG A 54 8.69 5.40 6.45
C ARG A 54 9.42 6.74 6.61
N GLN A 55 10.35 6.84 7.56
CA GLN A 55 11.14 8.06 7.74
C GLN A 55 11.95 8.42 6.50
N ILE A 56 12.70 7.45 5.94
CA ILE A 56 13.52 7.66 4.74
C ILE A 56 12.67 8.12 3.56
N LEU A 57 11.47 7.55 3.37
CA LEU A 57 10.56 7.96 2.30
C LEU A 57 10.03 9.38 2.50
N LEU A 58 9.73 9.78 3.74
CA LEU A 58 9.32 11.16 4.05
C LEU A 58 10.47 12.15 3.82
N GLU A 59 11.70 11.80 4.22
CA GLU A 59 12.91 12.59 3.97
C GLU A 59 13.14 12.78 2.47
N HIS A 60 13.09 11.69 1.70
CA HIS A 60 13.25 11.69 0.25
C HIS A 60 12.21 12.56 -0.47
N ASP A 61 10.96 12.53 -0.03
CA ASP A 61 9.87 13.31 -0.62
C ASP A 61 9.91 14.80 -0.20
N GLY A 62 10.90 15.23 0.58
CA GLY A 62 10.99 16.59 1.10
C GLY A 62 9.91 16.93 2.12
N ARG A 63 9.30 15.92 2.75
CA ARG A 63 8.20 16.05 3.72
C ARG A 63 8.66 16.11 5.17
N VAL A 64 9.97 16.17 5.40
CA VAL A 64 10.52 16.45 6.72
C VAL A 64 10.68 17.96 6.83
N ASP A 65 9.90 18.55 7.74
CA ASP A 65 10.03 19.94 8.13
C ASP A 65 11.48 20.18 8.55
N LYS A 66 12.19 21.04 7.81
CA LYS A 66 13.52 21.50 8.20
C LYS A 66 13.31 22.49 9.34
N THR A 67 13.17 21.97 10.56
CA THR A 67 13.30 22.78 11.78
C THR A 67 14.73 22.71 12.28
#